data_AF-A0A9X2S4R3-F1
#
_entry.id   AF-A0A9X2S4R3-F1
#
_cell.length_a   1.000
_cell.length_b   1.000
_cell.length_c   1.000
_cell.angle_alpha   90.00
_cell.angle_beta   90.00
_cell.angle_gamma   90.00
#
_symmetry.space_group_name_H-M   'P 1'
#
loop_
_entity.id
_entity.type
_entity.pdbx_description
1 polymer ?
#
loop_
_entity_poly.entity_id
_entity_poly.type
_entity_poly.pdbx_seq_one_letter_code
_entity_poly.pdbx_strand_id
1 'polypeptide(L)'
;MQSPITINFHPDRLSNNNKTVIENLLEQGRYHGQFRTGTTNGGKTAFVGGDRFMWEQCLFHSAYPNNSFDRPKYGALNIFKYIDGASVRFGSCYLVLKKEIIDRCTFSYGDSSTNPTTLCTNDTFVCVLADLLRNVQNNGKLLNQVVSSEQEALAILLNKRDVKVIGRNLDYCIETHIHGDVHLLDDVDSFYMDESYQETTFEEKANELCHRYGIKLKWIPKRQIKLEEIGDLFRGPMIPLLAKKIDTIWGNNQGVMNAALLGKASQDSELNPEKWNDIGSQSEVFQYIKQLWHTIGYFG
;
A
#
# COMPACT_ATOMS: atom_id res chain seq x y z
N MET A 1 -9.97 -13.13 14.94
CA MET A 1 -9.49 -11.74 14.75
C MET A 1 -10.67 -10.79 14.47
N GLN A 2 -10.62 -9.55 14.97
CA GLN A 2 -11.63 -8.50 14.69
C GLN A 2 -11.04 -7.27 13.97
N SER A 3 -9.72 -7.23 13.78
CA SER A 3 -9.05 -6.10 13.13
C SER A 3 -9.23 -6.18 11.61
N PRO A 4 -9.42 -5.05 10.92
CA PRO A 4 -9.64 -5.05 9.48
C PRO A 4 -8.37 -5.40 8.73
N ILE A 5 -8.52 -6.15 7.63
CA ILE A 5 -7.46 -6.32 6.62
C ILE A 5 -7.62 -5.19 5.62
N THR A 6 -6.51 -4.52 5.28
CA THR A 6 -6.50 -3.42 4.32
C THR A 6 -5.58 -3.71 3.14
N ILE A 7 -6.00 -3.30 1.95
CA ILE A 7 -5.17 -3.30 0.74
C ILE A 7 -4.86 -1.85 0.37
N ASN A 8 -3.62 -1.41 0.60
CA ASN A 8 -3.17 -0.07 0.22
C ASN A 8 -2.77 -0.04 -1.27
N PHE A 9 -3.17 1.01 -1.98
CA PHE A 9 -2.87 1.21 -3.39
C PHE A 9 -2.91 2.70 -3.77
N HIS A 10 -2.44 3.01 -4.97
CA HIS A 10 -2.60 4.34 -5.58
C HIS A 10 -3.65 4.25 -6.70
N PRO A 11 -4.77 5.00 -6.61
CA PRO A 11 -5.86 4.89 -7.58
C PRO A 11 -5.47 5.39 -8.98
N ASP A 12 -4.44 6.23 -9.06
CA ASP A 12 -3.99 6.97 -10.23
C ASP A 12 -2.88 6.29 -11.05
N ARG A 13 -2.34 5.17 -10.59
CA ARG A 13 -1.27 4.47 -11.32
C ARG A 13 -1.84 3.78 -12.54
N LEU A 14 -1.10 3.82 -13.64
CA LEU A 14 -1.47 3.08 -14.85
C LEU A 14 -1.19 1.59 -14.69
N SER A 15 -2.09 0.78 -15.24
CA SER A 15 -1.89 -0.64 -15.49
C SER A 15 -1.41 -0.85 -16.93
N ASN A 16 -1.01 -2.08 -17.24
CA ASN A 16 -0.53 -2.50 -18.57
C ASN A 16 -1.54 -2.25 -19.72
N ASN A 17 -2.82 -2.03 -19.41
CA ASN A 17 -3.86 -1.68 -20.37
C ASN A 17 -4.07 -0.16 -20.53
N ASN A 18 -3.15 0.67 -20.01
CA ASN A 18 -3.20 2.14 -20.03
C ASN A 18 -4.40 2.77 -19.30
N LYS A 19 -5.14 1.99 -18.50
CA LYS A 19 -6.14 2.52 -17.57
C LYS A 19 -5.53 2.66 -16.18
N THR A 20 -6.02 3.64 -15.44
CA THR A 20 -5.69 3.81 -14.02
C THR A 20 -6.24 2.67 -13.18
N VAL A 21 -5.66 2.43 -12.00
CA VAL A 21 -6.16 1.41 -11.07
C VAL A 21 -7.64 1.61 -10.76
N ILE A 22 -8.10 2.84 -10.51
CA ILE A 22 -9.51 3.09 -10.18
C ILE A 22 -10.46 2.82 -11.36
N GLU A 23 -10.03 3.09 -12.60
CA GLU A 23 -10.82 2.77 -13.79
C GLU A 23 -10.98 1.26 -13.97
N ASN A 24 -9.90 0.51 -13.78
CA ASN A 24 -9.95 -0.95 -13.81
C ASN A 24 -10.85 -1.50 -12.71
N LEU A 25 -10.77 -0.97 -11.48
CA LEU A 25 -11.65 -1.37 -10.38
C LEU A 25 -13.12 -1.07 -10.69
N LEU A 26 -13.41 0.12 -11.24
CA LEU A 26 -14.75 0.57 -11.59
C LEU A 26 -15.38 -0.33 -12.68
N GLU A 27 -14.60 -0.68 -13.70
CA GLU A 27 -15.06 -1.49 -14.84
C GLU A 27 -15.18 -2.98 -14.50
N GLN A 28 -14.22 -3.54 -13.75
CA GLN A 28 -14.07 -4.98 -13.58
C GLN A 28 -14.68 -5.51 -12.28
N GLY A 29 -14.87 -4.65 -11.28
CA GLY A 29 -15.43 -5.03 -9.98
C GLY A 29 -14.55 -6.02 -9.20
N ARG A 30 -13.26 -6.14 -9.56
CA ARG A 30 -12.30 -7.02 -8.90
C ARG A 30 -10.97 -6.33 -8.67
N TYR A 31 -10.34 -6.58 -7.51
CA TYR A 31 -8.97 -6.16 -7.22
C TYR A 31 -7.99 -7.23 -7.70
N HIS A 32 -7.16 -6.87 -8.67
CA HIS A 32 -6.19 -7.78 -9.29
C HIS A 32 -4.76 -7.54 -8.82
N GLY A 33 -3.98 -8.62 -8.75
CA GLY A 33 -2.56 -8.57 -8.39
C GLY A 33 -1.64 -8.16 -9.53
N GLN A 34 -0.38 -7.86 -9.18
CA GLN A 34 0.64 -7.35 -10.10
C GLN A 34 0.87 -8.22 -11.34
N PHE A 35 0.81 -9.55 -11.24
CA PHE A 35 0.97 -10.45 -12.38
C PHE A 35 -0.03 -10.17 -13.51
N ARG A 36 -1.23 -9.72 -13.16
CA ARG A 36 -2.28 -9.39 -14.13
C ARG A 36 -2.23 -7.92 -14.57
N THR A 37 -2.00 -7.00 -13.64
CA THR A 37 -2.11 -5.55 -13.89
C THR A 37 -0.81 -4.90 -14.35
N GLY A 38 0.34 -5.51 -14.05
CA GLY A 38 1.66 -4.88 -14.18
C GLY A 38 1.93 -3.75 -13.17
N THR A 39 0.92 -3.32 -12.40
CA THR A 39 1.04 -2.22 -11.44
C THR A 39 1.65 -2.71 -10.13
N THR A 40 2.60 -1.95 -9.58
CA THR A 40 3.28 -2.28 -8.32
C THR A 40 3.72 -1.04 -7.58
N ASN A 41 3.70 -1.12 -6.25
CA ASN A 41 4.30 -0.15 -5.34
C ASN A 41 5.55 -0.73 -4.64
N GLY A 42 5.99 -1.91 -5.09
CA GLY A 42 7.23 -2.59 -4.72
C GLY A 42 8.21 -2.66 -5.89
N GLY A 43 8.75 -3.84 -6.18
CA GLY A 43 9.58 -4.11 -7.36
C GLY A 43 8.77 -4.58 -8.57
N LYS A 44 9.22 -4.27 -9.79
CA LYS A 44 8.65 -4.75 -11.07
C LYS A 44 9.14 -6.18 -11.39
N THR A 45 8.96 -7.13 -10.47
CA THR A 45 9.54 -8.49 -10.56
C THR A 45 8.50 -9.62 -10.64
N ALA A 46 7.22 -9.29 -10.88
CA ALA A 46 6.11 -10.25 -10.99
C ALA A 46 6.01 -10.87 -12.39
N PHE A 47 6.99 -11.68 -12.76
CA PHE A 47 7.00 -12.48 -13.99
C PHE A 47 7.72 -13.80 -13.70
N VAL A 48 7.52 -14.83 -14.54
CA VAL A 48 8.16 -16.13 -14.35
C VAL A 48 9.68 -15.98 -14.28
N GLY A 49 10.28 -16.40 -13.18
CA GLY A 49 11.72 -16.28 -12.91
C GLY A 49 12.16 -14.97 -12.24
N GLY A 50 11.29 -13.97 -12.09
CA GLY A 50 11.59 -12.75 -11.33
C GLY A 50 11.56 -12.98 -9.82
N ASP A 51 12.16 -12.06 -9.05
CA ASP A 51 12.22 -12.16 -7.58
C ASP A 51 10.84 -12.41 -6.96
N ARG A 52 9.81 -11.69 -7.43
CA ARG A 52 8.46 -11.84 -6.90
C ARG A 52 7.86 -13.22 -7.22
N PHE A 53 8.26 -13.83 -8.32
CA PHE A 53 7.84 -15.18 -8.61
C PHE A 53 8.54 -16.19 -7.67
N MET A 54 9.85 -16.04 -7.46
CA MET A 54 10.67 -17.02 -6.74
C MET A 54 10.32 -17.13 -5.24
N TRP A 55 10.24 -16.02 -4.51
CA TRP A 55 9.80 -16.04 -3.10
C TRP A 55 8.35 -16.54 -2.95
N GLU A 56 7.41 -16.23 -3.86
CA GLU A 56 6.03 -16.76 -3.77
C GLU A 56 6.01 -18.28 -3.99
N GLN A 57 6.85 -18.83 -4.88
CA GLN A 57 6.99 -20.28 -5.04
C GLN A 57 7.55 -20.94 -3.78
N CYS A 58 8.49 -20.28 -3.09
CA CYS A 58 9.03 -20.75 -1.81
C CYS A 58 7.97 -20.68 -0.71
N LEU A 59 7.40 -19.49 -0.48
CA LEU A 59 6.48 -19.19 0.61
C LEU A 59 5.20 -20.03 0.56
N PHE A 60 4.64 -20.20 -0.65
CA PHE A 60 3.41 -20.98 -0.85
C PHE A 60 3.67 -22.40 -1.35
N HIS A 61 4.91 -22.90 -1.21
CA HIS A 61 5.26 -24.27 -1.55
C HIS A 61 4.80 -24.70 -2.96
N SER A 62 4.98 -23.81 -3.94
CA SER A 62 4.56 -24.00 -5.34
C SER A 62 3.07 -24.29 -5.55
N ALA A 63 2.19 -23.84 -4.64
CA ALA A 63 0.74 -24.00 -4.76
C ALA A 63 0.14 -23.29 -6.00
N TYR A 64 0.87 -22.34 -6.60
CA TYR A 64 0.44 -21.60 -7.78
C TYR A 64 1.16 -22.10 -9.04
N PRO A 65 0.43 -22.48 -10.10
CA PRO A 65 1.03 -22.81 -11.39
C PRO A 65 1.87 -21.65 -11.94
N ASN A 66 2.93 -21.99 -12.69
CA ASN A 66 3.89 -20.99 -13.18
C ASN A 66 3.23 -19.89 -14.04
N ASN A 67 2.24 -20.26 -14.86
CA ASN A 67 1.51 -19.37 -15.76
C ASN A 67 0.27 -18.73 -15.11
N SER A 68 0.05 -18.91 -13.81
CA SER A 68 -1.12 -18.32 -13.14
C SER A 68 -0.96 -16.82 -12.96
N PHE A 69 -1.94 -16.07 -13.46
CA PHE A 69 -2.14 -14.67 -13.10
C PHE A 69 -2.88 -14.51 -11.76
N ASP A 70 -3.62 -15.53 -11.35
CA ASP A 70 -4.44 -15.53 -10.15
C ASP A 70 -3.62 -16.06 -8.97
N ARG A 71 -2.77 -15.17 -8.47
CA ARG A 71 -1.88 -15.35 -7.32
C ARG A 71 -2.42 -14.54 -6.13
N PRO A 72 -1.82 -14.66 -4.92
CA PRO A 72 -2.32 -13.94 -3.76
C PRO A 72 -2.33 -12.42 -3.96
N LYS A 73 -3.37 -11.77 -3.44
CA LYS A 73 -3.39 -10.31 -3.29
C LYS A 73 -2.71 -9.98 -1.95
N TYR A 74 -1.96 -8.90 -1.92
CA TYR A 74 -1.19 -8.52 -0.74
C TYR A 74 -1.90 -7.35 -0.05
N GLY A 75 -2.15 -7.52 1.24
CA GLY A 75 -2.64 -6.50 2.15
C GLY A 75 -1.92 -6.60 3.49
N ALA A 76 -2.46 -5.96 4.50
CA ALA A 76 -1.93 -6.08 5.86
C ALA A 76 -3.05 -5.96 6.90
N LEU A 77 -2.85 -6.61 8.05
CA LEU A 77 -3.78 -6.58 9.17
C LEU A 77 -3.61 -5.27 9.96
N ASN A 78 -4.63 -4.42 9.95
CA ASN A 78 -4.61 -3.11 10.59
C ASN A 78 -4.98 -3.22 12.08
N ILE A 79 -4.11 -3.86 12.88
CA ILE A 79 -4.39 -4.12 14.31
C ILE A 79 -4.56 -2.85 15.15
N PHE A 80 -3.96 -1.75 14.73
CA PHE A 80 -4.06 -0.44 15.37
C PHE A 80 -5.15 0.46 14.79
N LYS A 81 -5.89 -0.03 13.78
CA LYS A 81 -6.94 0.73 13.09
C LYS A 81 -6.48 2.13 12.63
N TYR A 82 -5.24 2.22 12.14
CA TYR A 82 -4.69 3.45 11.62
C TYR A 82 -5.54 3.99 10.47
N ILE A 83 -5.74 5.31 10.44
CA ILE A 83 -6.64 5.93 9.47
C ILE A 83 -6.09 5.92 8.04
N ASP A 84 -4.77 5.73 7.88
CA ASP A 84 -4.03 5.57 6.63
C ASP A 84 -3.81 4.09 6.23
N GLY A 85 -4.47 3.16 6.93
CA GLY A 85 -4.40 1.72 6.67
C GLY A 85 -3.18 1.05 7.32
N ALA A 86 -3.04 -0.26 7.13
CA ALA A 86 -1.97 -1.02 7.78
C ALA A 86 -0.59 -0.82 7.14
N SER A 87 -0.52 -0.41 5.87
CA SER A 87 0.75 -0.31 5.13
C SER A 87 0.76 0.87 4.15
N VAL A 88 0.88 2.08 4.69
CA VAL A 88 0.85 3.33 3.92
C VAL A 88 1.96 3.40 2.87
N ARG A 89 3.04 2.64 3.04
CA ARG A 89 4.11 2.44 2.04
C ARG A 89 3.57 2.19 0.64
N PHE A 90 2.50 1.40 0.53
CA PHE A 90 2.00 0.90 -0.74
C PHE A 90 0.85 1.71 -1.32
N GLY A 91 0.43 2.82 -0.71
CA GLY A 91 -0.62 3.61 -1.34
C GLY A 91 -1.19 4.74 -0.53
N SER A 92 -1.62 5.77 -1.27
CA SER A 92 -2.39 6.91 -0.77
C SER A 92 -3.83 6.54 -0.44
N CYS A 93 -4.34 5.43 -0.94
CA CYS A 93 -5.71 4.99 -0.68
C CYS A 93 -5.70 3.54 -0.22
N TYR A 94 -6.80 3.06 0.36
CA TYR A 94 -6.92 1.64 0.69
C TYR A 94 -8.36 1.15 0.71
N LEU A 95 -8.53 -0.14 0.45
CA LEU A 95 -9.78 -0.87 0.68
C LEU A 95 -9.74 -1.50 2.07
N VAL A 96 -10.83 -1.40 2.82
CA VAL A 96 -11.11 -2.23 3.99
C VAL A 96 -11.92 -3.43 3.53
N LEU A 97 -11.43 -4.63 3.83
CA LEU A 97 -12.10 -5.86 3.47
C LEU A 97 -13.11 -6.29 4.53
N LYS A 98 -14.18 -6.96 4.10
CA LYS A 98 -15.14 -7.61 4.99
C LYS A 98 -14.47 -8.77 5.72
N LYS A 99 -15.01 -9.14 6.88
CA LYS A 99 -14.37 -10.07 7.81
C LYS A 99 -14.20 -11.48 7.22
N GLU A 100 -15.13 -11.88 6.36
CA GLU A 100 -15.20 -13.18 5.71
C GLU A 100 -13.97 -13.49 4.84
N ILE A 101 -13.23 -12.45 4.41
CA ILE A 101 -11.96 -12.63 3.69
C ILE A 101 -10.94 -13.45 4.49
N ILE A 102 -11.06 -13.44 5.82
CA ILE A 102 -10.03 -13.97 6.72
C ILE A 102 -9.83 -15.49 6.58
N ASP A 103 -10.88 -16.20 6.17
CA ASP A 103 -10.87 -17.67 6.05
C ASP A 103 -10.00 -18.16 4.88
N ARG A 104 -9.63 -17.24 3.98
CA ARG A 104 -8.77 -17.49 2.82
C ARG A 104 -7.51 -16.63 2.85
N CYS A 105 -7.08 -16.22 4.04
CA CYS A 105 -5.86 -15.47 4.26
C CYS A 105 -4.77 -16.31 4.91
N THR A 106 -3.53 -16.06 4.49
CA THR A 106 -2.34 -16.36 5.29
C THR A 106 -1.67 -15.09 5.79
N PHE A 107 -0.90 -15.20 6.85
CA PHE A 107 -0.28 -14.09 7.57
C PHE A 107 1.19 -14.38 7.85
N SER A 108 2.01 -13.34 7.75
CA SER A 108 3.40 -13.32 8.18
C SER A 108 3.67 -12.03 8.95
N TYR A 109 4.64 -12.07 9.86
CA TYR A 109 5.14 -10.85 10.50
C TYR A 109 6.31 -10.30 9.68
N GLY A 110 6.16 -9.09 9.15
CA GLY A 110 7.12 -8.46 8.24
C GLY A 110 6.84 -8.68 6.76
N ASP A 111 7.69 -8.08 5.92
CA ASP A 111 7.64 -8.18 4.46
C ASP A 111 8.05 -9.59 4.02
N SER A 112 7.19 -10.30 3.28
CA SER A 112 7.52 -11.67 2.94
C SER A 112 8.74 -11.76 2.00
N SER A 113 9.19 -10.65 1.39
CA SER A 113 10.33 -10.66 0.46
C SER A 113 11.64 -10.95 1.17
N THR A 114 11.59 -10.88 2.51
CA THR A 114 12.66 -11.26 3.42
C THR A 114 12.66 -12.77 3.74
N ASN A 115 11.78 -13.56 3.10
CA ASN A 115 11.58 -14.99 3.32
C ASN A 115 11.30 -15.33 4.79
N PRO A 116 10.16 -14.88 5.35
CA PRO A 116 9.79 -15.17 6.72
C PRO A 116 9.68 -16.67 6.93
N THR A 117 10.17 -17.15 8.06
CA THR A 117 10.10 -18.59 8.41
C THR A 117 8.71 -19.00 8.91
N THR A 118 7.87 -18.03 9.26
CA THR A 118 6.54 -18.26 9.80
C THR A 118 5.48 -17.76 8.83
N LEU A 119 4.65 -18.69 8.36
CA LEU A 119 3.41 -18.40 7.62
C LEU A 119 2.25 -19.08 8.33
N CYS A 120 1.17 -18.35 8.57
CA CYS A 120 0.05 -18.81 9.41
C CYS A 120 -1.29 -18.58 8.74
N THR A 121 -2.31 -19.32 9.16
CA THR A 121 -3.71 -19.05 8.82
C THR A 121 -4.40 -18.35 10.00
N ASN A 122 -5.69 -18.04 9.87
CA ASN A 122 -6.50 -17.56 10.99
C ASN A 122 -6.49 -18.54 12.18
N ASP A 123 -6.48 -19.85 11.92
CA ASP A 123 -6.50 -20.89 12.96
C ASP A 123 -5.17 -21.01 13.72
N THR A 124 -4.06 -20.65 13.08
CA THR A 124 -2.70 -20.72 13.64
C THR A 124 -2.08 -19.36 13.92
N PHE A 125 -2.91 -18.32 14.03
CA PHE A 125 -2.46 -16.93 14.15
C PHE A 125 -1.57 -16.65 15.38
N VAL A 126 -1.60 -17.52 16.39
CA VAL A 126 -0.71 -17.47 17.56
C VAL A 126 0.78 -17.41 17.17
N CYS A 127 1.16 -17.99 16.04
CA CYS A 127 2.53 -17.96 15.54
C CYS A 127 2.95 -16.54 15.10
N VAL A 128 2.07 -15.78 14.45
CA VAL A 128 2.32 -14.34 14.15
C VAL A 128 2.45 -13.53 15.43
N LEU A 129 1.61 -13.80 16.44
CA LEU A 129 1.72 -13.16 17.75
C LEU A 129 3.07 -13.46 18.41
N ALA A 130 3.57 -14.70 18.29
CA ALA A 130 4.87 -15.09 18.80
C ALA A 130 6.04 -14.36 18.10
N ASP A 131 6.00 -14.20 16.77
CA ASP A 131 6.99 -13.39 16.03
C ASP A 131 6.96 -11.92 16.46
N LEU A 132 5.75 -11.37 16.62
CA LEU A 132 5.55 -10.00 17.07
C LEU A 132 6.09 -9.77 18.48
N LEU A 133 5.84 -10.66 19.43
CA LEU A 133 6.37 -10.56 20.80
C LEU A 133 7.90 -10.77 20.84
N ARG A 134 8.45 -11.67 20.01
CA ARG A 134 9.91 -11.79 19.84
C ARG A 134 10.52 -10.48 19.33
N ASN A 135 9.87 -9.77 18.41
CA ASN A 135 10.34 -8.46 17.97
C ASN A 135 10.26 -7.40 19.07
N VAL A 136 9.24 -7.45 19.92
CA VAL A 136 9.15 -6.59 21.12
C VAL A 136 10.33 -6.86 22.04
N GLN A 137 10.63 -8.12 22.34
CA GLN A 137 11.74 -8.50 23.21
C GLN A 137 13.10 -8.07 22.65
N ASN A 138 13.33 -8.28 21.36
CA ASN A 138 14.63 -8.05 20.74
C ASN A 138 14.88 -6.59 20.36
N ASN A 139 13.83 -5.87 19.97
CA ASN A 139 13.96 -4.55 19.35
C ASN A 139 13.13 -3.45 20.04
N GLY A 140 12.36 -3.78 21.09
CA GLY A 140 11.46 -2.82 21.76
C GLY A 140 10.37 -2.27 20.83
N LYS A 141 9.94 -3.07 19.84
CA LYS A 141 8.99 -2.62 18.82
C LYS A 141 7.77 -3.51 18.66
N LEU A 142 6.60 -2.92 18.82
CA LEU A 142 5.32 -3.47 18.44
C LEU A 142 4.90 -2.84 17.10
N LEU A 143 5.30 -3.49 16.00
CA LEU A 143 5.26 -2.90 14.66
C LEU A 143 6.02 -1.55 14.63
N ASN A 144 5.36 -0.46 14.25
CA ASN A 144 5.91 0.89 14.20
C ASN A 144 5.87 1.62 15.56
N GLN A 145 5.32 1.02 16.62
CA GLN A 145 5.31 1.62 17.96
C GLN A 145 6.50 1.13 18.79
N VAL A 146 7.14 2.06 19.50
CA VAL A 146 8.15 1.72 20.52
C VAL A 146 7.42 1.32 21.79
N VAL A 147 7.81 0.18 22.37
CA VAL A 147 7.27 -0.36 23.62
C VAL A 147 8.41 -0.83 24.50
N SER A 148 8.21 -0.77 25.81
CA SER A 148 9.23 -1.06 26.81
C SER A 148 9.25 -2.52 27.25
N SER A 149 8.16 -3.26 27.03
CA SER A 149 8.04 -4.66 27.45
C SER A 149 6.95 -5.43 26.70
N GLU A 150 7.00 -6.76 26.80
CA GLU A 150 5.94 -7.65 26.29
C GLU A 150 4.62 -7.42 27.02
N GLN A 151 4.65 -7.08 28.32
CA GLN A 151 3.46 -6.75 29.10
C GLN A 151 2.79 -5.48 28.59
N GLU A 152 3.56 -4.44 28.24
CA GLU A 152 3.05 -3.23 27.60
C GLU A 152 2.44 -3.54 26.23
N ALA A 153 3.15 -4.33 25.41
CA ALA A 153 2.65 -4.74 24.10
C ALA A 153 1.32 -5.52 24.20
N LEU A 154 1.24 -6.49 25.12
CA LEU A 154 0.00 -7.23 25.38
C LEU A 154 -1.12 -6.31 25.89
N ALA A 155 -0.81 -5.37 26.78
CA ALA A 155 -1.77 -4.40 27.25
C ALA A 155 -2.31 -3.53 26.11
N ILE A 156 -1.47 -3.10 25.16
CA ILE A 156 -1.90 -2.35 23.97
C ILE A 156 -2.81 -3.21 23.08
N LEU A 157 -2.44 -4.47 22.82
CA LEU A 157 -3.22 -5.37 21.96
C LEU A 157 -4.59 -5.75 22.56
N LEU A 158 -4.66 -5.90 23.88
CA LEU A 158 -5.89 -6.23 24.60
C LEU A 158 -6.79 -5.01 24.78
N ASN A 159 -6.20 -3.82 24.96
CA ASN A 159 -6.94 -2.58 25.08
C ASN A 159 -7.33 -2.05 23.70
N LYS A 160 -8.57 -2.30 23.29
CA LYS A 160 -9.17 -1.73 22.08
C LYS A 160 -9.33 -0.21 22.23
N ARG A 161 -8.27 0.55 21.99
CA ARG A 161 -8.35 2.01 21.86
C ARG A 161 -8.91 2.32 20.48
N ASP A 162 -10.08 2.95 20.42
CA ASP A 162 -10.67 3.46 19.17
C ASP A 162 -10.18 4.89 18.86
N VAL A 163 -8.94 5.22 19.24
CA VAL A 163 -8.34 6.51 18.90
C VAL A 163 -7.91 6.44 17.44
N LYS A 164 -8.53 7.29 16.60
CA LYS A 164 -8.16 7.44 15.20
C LYS A 164 -6.85 8.21 15.08
N VAL A 165 -5.77 7.51 14.76
CA VAL A 165 -4.42 8.08 14.58
C VAL A 165 -3.89 7.72 13.19
N ILE A 166 -3.08 8.61 12.60
CA ILE A 166 -2.29 8.31 11.38
C ILE A 166 -1.09 7.46 11.79
N GLY A 167 -0.93 6.30 11.16
CA GLY A 167 0.10 5.32 11.49
C GLY A 167 1.48 5.66 10.94
N ARG A 168 1.56 6.28 9.75
CA ARG A 168 2.84 6.61 9.07
C ARG A 168 3.76 5.38 8.92
N ASN A 169 3.15 4.20 8.76
CA ASN A 169 3.83 2.93 8.88
C ASN A 169 4.38 2.44 7.53
N LEU A 170 5.66 2.70 7.28
CA LEU A 170 6.31 2.39 6.00
C LEU A 170 6.92 1.00 5.89
N ASP A 171 7.25 0.34 7.00
CA ASP A 171 8.13 -0.83 6.98
C ASP A 171 7.68 -1.98 7.89
N TYR A 172 6.71 -1.75 8.78
CA TYR A 172 6.26 -2.76 9.74
C TYR A 172 4.85 -3.20 9.40
N CYS A 173 4.61 -4.48 9.13
CA CYS A 173 3.24 -4.95 8.96
C CYS A 173 3.10 -6.40 9.40
N ILE A 174 1.87 -6.78 9.71
CA ILE A 174 1.44 -8.17 9.62
C ILE A 174 0.94 -8.32 8.20
N GLU A 175 1.81 -8.75 7.31
CA GLU A 175 1.48 -8.92 5.90
C GLU A 175 0.42 -10.01 5.77
N THR A 176 -0.56 -9.77 4.91
CA THR A 176 -1.71 -10.64 4.71
C THR A 176 -1.82 -11.01 3.24
N HIS A 177 -1.75 -12.29 2.95
CA HIS A 177 -1.89 -12.85 1.62
C HIS A 177 -3.31 -13.37 1.44
N ILE A 178 -4.06 -12.74 0.55
CA ILE A 178 -5.46 -13.07 0.28
C ILE A 178 -5.50 -14.01 -0.92
N HIS A 179 -5.87 -15.26 -0.66
CA HIS A 179 -5.96 -16.32 -1.66
C HIS A 179 -7.34 -16.28 -2.34
N GLY A 180 -7.39 -16.50 -3.66
CA GLY A 180 -8.62 -16.35 -4.47
C GLY A 180 -8.99 -14.89 -4.76
N ASP A 181 -10.04 -14.65 -5.55
CA ASP A 181 -10.41 -13.32 -6.04
C ASP A 181 -10.84 -12.34 -4.94
N VAL A 182 -10.69 -11.03 -5.19
CA VAL A 182 -11.24 -9.99 -4.29
C VAL A 182 -12.27 -9.20 -5.08
N HIS A 183 -13.54 -9.49 -4.84
CA HIS A 183 -14.68 -8.86 -5.48
C HIS A 183 -15.09 -7.59 -4.72
N LEU A 184 -15.30 -6.49 -5.43
CA LEU A 184 -15.65 -5.22 -4.81
C LEU A 184 -17.00 -5.29 -4.11
N LEU A 185 -17.99 -5.93 -4.73
CA LEU A 185 -19.33 -6.09 -4.17
C LEU A 185 -19.34 -6.98 -2.92
N ASP A 186 -18.63 -8.11 -2.99
CA ASP A 186 -18.74 -9.17 -1.99
C ASP A 186 -17.72 -9.03 -0.86
N ASP A 187 -16.50 -8.57 -1.15
CA ASP A 187 -15.37 -8.62 -0.22
C ASP A 187 -14.97 -7.26 0.36
N VAL A 188 -15.43 -6.12 -0.19
CA VAL A 188 -15.03 -4.78 0.26
C VAL A 188 -16.11 -4.14 1.12
N ASP A 189 -15.73 -3.63 2.29
CA ASP A 189 -16.61 -2.87 3.19
C ASP A 189 -16.58 -1.37 2.90
N SER A 190 -15.38 -0.80 2.87
CA SER A 190 -15.19 0.63 2.66
C SER A 190 -13.94 0.96 1.87
N PHE A 191 -13.98 2.08 1.15
CA PHE A 191 -12.89 2.64 0.38
C PHE A 191 -12.43 3.94 1.05
N TYR A 192 -11.17 4.00 1.44
CA TYR A 192 -10.55 5.19 2.01
C TYR A 192 -9.66 5.87 0.98
N MET A 193 -9.91 7.15 0.73
CA MET A 193 -9.22 7.96 -0.25
C MET A 193 -8.54 9.15 0.41
N ASP A 194 -7.36 9.54 -0.06
CA ASP A 194 -6.68 10.76 0.40
C ASP A 194 -7.46 12.01 -0.02
N GLU A 195 -7.65 12.96 0.88
CA GLU A 195 -8.34 14.22 0.58
C GLU A 195 -7.67 15.06 -0.52
N SER A 196 -6.40 14.81 -0.86
CA SER A 196 -5.77 15.48 -2.01
C SER A 196 -6.43 15.16 -3.36
N TYR A 197 -7.25 14.11 -3.45
CA TYR A 197 -8.02 13.80 -4.65
C TYR A 197 -9.40 14.45 -4.70
N GLN A 198 -9.82 15.20 -3.66
CA GLN A 198 -11.05 15.99 -3.73
C GLN A 198 -10.96 17.02 -4.86
N GLU A 199 -12.09 17.28 -5.52
CA GLU A 199 -12.23 18.15 -6.68
C GLU A 199 -11.39 17.69 -7.89
N THR A 200 -11.13 16.38 -7.99
CA THR A 200 -10.46 15.78 -9.15
C THR A 200 -11.34 14.74 -9.83
N THR A 201 -10.99 14.36 -11.06
CA THR A 201 -11.63 13.26 -11.78
C THR A 201 -11.51 11.90 -11.06
N PHE A 202 -10.58 11.77 -10.11
CA PHE A 202 -10.46 10.58 -9.27
C PHE A 202 -11.53 10.52 -8.17
N GLU A 203 -11.97 11.66 -7.64
CA GLU A 203 -13.11 11.71 -6.70
C GLU A 203 -14.41 11.30 -7.42
N GLU A 204 -14.64 11.79 -8.62
CA GLU A 204 -15.80 11.40 -9.44
C GLU A 204 -15.85 9.89 -9.66
N LYS A 205 -14.72 9.30 -10.08
CA LYS A 205 -14.57 7.84 -10.26
C LYS A 205 -14.73 7.06 -8.95
N ALA A 206 -14.24 7.60 -7.83
CA ALA A 206 -14.40 6.98 -6.51
C ALA A 206 -15.86 6.96 -6.08
N ASN A 207 -16.59 8.05 -6.29
CA ASN A 207 -18.03 8.13 -6.02
C ASN A 207 -18.81 7.14 -6.90
N GLU A 208 -18.51 7.07 -8.20
CA GLU A 208 -19.14 6.11 -9.12
C GLU A 208 -18.88 4.66 -8.71
N LEU A 209 -17.62 4.34 -8.38
CA LEU A 209 -17.22 3.01 -7.93
C LEU A 209 -17.94 2.61 -6.65
N CYS A 210 -18.00 3.54 -5.68
CA CYS A 210 -18.66 3.32 -4.41
C CYS A 210 -20.17 3.12 -4.58
N HIS A 211 -20.81 3.93 -5.42
CA HIS A 211 -22.21 3.77 -5.76
C HIS A 211 -22.49 2.42 -6.44
N ARG A 212 -21.70 2.06 -7.46
CA ARG A 212 -21.88 0.84 -8.27
C ARG A 212 -21.77 -0.44 -7.44
N TYR A 213 -20.81 -0.49 -6.51
CA TYR A 213 -20.53 -1.70 -5.73
C TYR A 213 -21.03 -1.63 -4.28
N GLY A 214 -21.80 -0.60 -3.91
CA GLY A 214 -22.35 -0.46 -2.55
C GLY A 214 -21.29 -0.26 -1.47
N ILE A 215 -20.16 0.36 -1.81
CA ILE A 215 -19.02 0.59 -0.91
C ILE A 215 -19.13 1.98 -0.28
N LYS A 216 -18.73 2.11 0.99
CA LYS A 216 -18.68 3.42 1.66
C LYS A 216 -17.37 4.14 1.34
N LEU A 217 -17.45 5.29 0.68
CA LEU A 217 -16.31 6.20 0.51
C LEU A 217 -16.03 6.92 1.85
N LYS A 218 -14.76 6.96 2.25
CA LYS A 218 -14.26 7.64 3.44
C LYS A 218 -12.97 8.36 3.09
N TRP A 219 -12.65 9.36 3.91
CA TRP A 219 -11.52 10.25 3.65
C TRP A 219 -10.39 10.05 4.67
N ILE A 220 -9.17 10.08 4.16
CA ILE A 220 -7.92 10.16 4.92
C ILE A 220 -7.51 11.63 4.88
N PRO A 221 -7.20 12.26 6.03
CA PRO A 221 -6.72 13.64 6.05
C PRO A 221 -5.64 13.88 5.01
N LYS A 222 -5.75 15.00 4.29
CA LYS A 222 -4.88 15.35 3.16
C LYS A 222 -3.41 15.25 3.56
N ARG A 223 -2.69 14.27 3.00
CA ARG A 223 -1.25 14.17 3.21
C ARG A 223 -0.51 15.09 2.28
N GLN A 224 0.21 16.04 2.87
CA GLN A 224 0.95 17.04 2.14
C GLN A 224 2.17 17.51 2.90
N ILE A 225 3.23 17.81 2.18
CA ILE A 225 4.49 18.29 2.72
C ILE A 225 4.98 19.49 1.92
N LYS A 226 5.59 20.47 2.57
CA LYS A 226 6.20 21.59 1.86
C LYS A 226 7.49 21.14 1.18
N LEU A 227 7.79 21.71 0.02
CA LEU A 227 9.03 21.41 -0.71
C LEU A 227 10.27 21.73 0.12
N GLU A 228 10.23 22.78 0.94
CA GLU A 228 11.34 23.18 1.84
C GLU A 228 11.63 22.15 2.95
N GLU A 229 10.66 21.29 3.27
CA GLU A 229 10.78 20.24 4.29
C GLU A 229 11.25 18.90 3.68
N ILE A 230 11.31 18.80 2.35
CA ILE A 230 11.82 17.61 1.66
C ILE A 230 13.35 17.69 1.62
N GLY A 231 14.01 17.00 2.55
CA GLY A 231 15.47 16.84 2.57
C GLY A 231 16.00 15.78 1.59
N ASP A 232 17.32 15.75 1.42
CA ASP A 232 18.06 14.77 0.61
C ASP A 232 18.43 13.48 1.36
N LEU A 233 18.37 13.50 2.69
CA LEU A 233 18.73 12.34 3.53
C LEU A 233 17.71 11.21 3.47
N PHE A 234 16.40 11.55 3.49
CA PHE A 234 15.34 10.55 3.48
C PHE A 234 15.04 10.12 2.04
N ARG A 235 15.36 8.86 1.72
CA ARG A 235 15.22 8.23 0.39
C ARG A 235 16.13 8.79 -0.73
N GLY A 236 16.94 9.81 -0.45
CA GLY A 236 18.07 10.22 -1.28
C GLY A 236 17.91 11.58 -1.96
N PRO A 237 18.99 12.08 -2.58
CA PRO A 237 19.10 13.47 -3.03
C PRO A 237 18.20 13.82 -4.22
N MET A 238 17.69 12.83 -4.96
CA MET A 238 16.81 13.07 -6.11
C MET A 238 15.38 13.43 -5.71
N ILE A 239 14.97 13.13 -4.48
CA ILE A 239 13.59 13.36 -4.01
C ILE A 239 13.20 14.85 -3.98
N PRO A 240 13.99 15.78 -3.42
CA PRO A 240 13.67 17.20 -3.51
C PRO A 240 13.67 17.74 -4.94
N LEU A 241 14.56 17.25 -5.81
CA LEU A 241 14.62 17.66 -7.22
C LEU A 241 13.37 17.21 -7.98
N LEU A 242 12.95 15.95 -7.78
CA LEU A 242 11.73 15.41 -8.34
C LEU A 242 10.50 16.19 -7.85
N ALA A 243 10.40 16.44 -6.55
CA ALA A 243 9.30 17.21 -5.96
C ALA A 243 9.20 18.63 -6.57
N LYS A 244 10.34 19.32 -6.70
CA LYS A 244 10.41 20.64 -7.34
C LYS A 244 9.92 20.62 -8.79
N LYS A 245 10.36 19.64 -9.58
CA LYS A 245 9.91 19.49 -10.97
C LYS A 245 8.40 19.28 -11.05
N ILE A 246 7.84 18.42 -10.19
CA ILE A 246 6.40 18.14 -10.17
C ILE A 246 5.60 19.40 -9.80
N ASP A 247 6.03 20.15 -8.79
CA ASP A 247 5.39 21.40 -8.37
C ASP A 247 5.42 22.47 -9.47
N THR A 248 6.53 22.59 -10.21
CA THR A 248 6.63 23.51 -11.35
C THR A 248 5.66 23.15 -12.47
N ILE A 249 5.47 21.87 -12.78
CA ILE A 249 4.63 21.43 -13.90
C ILE A 249 3.13 21.42 -13.52
N TRP A 250 2.79 20.89 -12.35
CA TRP A 250 1.39 20.64 -11.95
C TRP A 250 0.96 21.34 -10.65
N GLY A 251 1.91 21.77 -9.82
CA GLY A 251 1.65 22.39 -8.53
C GLY A 251 1.53 23.91 -8.57
N ASN A 252 1.68 24.55 -9.74
CA ASN A 252 1.66 26.01 -9.90
C ASN A 252 2.70 26.73 -9.02
N ASN A 253 3.83 26.08 -8.75
CA ASN A 253 4.90 26.58 -7.88
C ASN A 253 4.40 27.00 -6.48
N GLN A 254 3.41 26.27 -5.94
CA GLN A 254 2.87 26.54 -4.61
C GLN A 254 3.79 26.05 -3.49
N GLY A 255 4.82 25.27 -3.82
CA GLY A 255 5.78 24.78 -2.83
C GLY A 255 5.22 23.66 -1.94
N VAL A 256 4.20 22.92 -2.41
CA VAL A 256 3.60 21.80 -1.66
C VAL A 256 3.47 20.57 -2.54
N MET A 257 3.88 19.41 -2.01
CA MET A 257 3.63 18.09 -2.60
C MET A 257 2.51 17.35 -1.88
N ASN A 258 1.67 16.64 -2.63
CA ASN A 258 0.63 15.75 -2.12
C ASN A 258 0.44 14.52 -3.04
N ALA A 259 -0.41 13.58 -2.63
CA ALA A 259 -0.62 12.33 -3.37
C ALA A 259 -1.16 12.54 -4.79
N ALA A 260 -2.13 13.45 -4.97
CA ALA A 260 -2.72 13.73 -6.28
C ALA A 260 -1.72 14.33 -7.29
N LEU A 261 -0.85 15.25 -6.86
CA LEU A 261 0.22 15.80 -7.70
C LEU A 261 1.23 14.71 -8.11
N LEU A 262 1.64 13.88 -7.16
CA LEU A 262 2.50 12.73 -7.45
C LEU A 262 1.82 11.72 -8.40
N GLY A 263 0.49 11.63 -8.36
CA GLY A 263 -0.29 10.82 -9.28
C GLY A 263 -0.23 11.29 -10.72
N LYS A 264 -0.35 12.61 -10.95
CA LYS A 264 -0.17 13.21 -12.29
C LYS A 264 1.23 12.95 -12.83
N ALA A 265 2.25 13.15 -12.00
CA ALA A 265 3.65 12.89 -12.34
C ALA A 265 3.89 11.43 -12.75
N SER A 266 3.33 10.47 -12.00
CA SER A 266 3.47 9.06 -12.32
C SER A 266 2.84 8.68 -13.66
N GLN A 267 1.64 9.19 -13.95
CA GLN A 267 1.00 8.93 -15.24
C GLN A 267 1.83 9.52 -16.39
N ASP A 268 2.26 10.78 -16.25
CA ASP A 268 3.05 11.44 -17.29
C ASP A 268 4.41 10.76 -17.50
N SER A 269 5.05 10.23 -16.44
CA SER A 269 6.33 9.51 -16.56
C SER A 269 6.25 8.20 -17.33
N GLU A 270 5.08 7.54 -17.34
CA GLU A 270 4.87 6.31 -18.13
C GLU A 270 4.41 6.64 -19.55
N LEU A 271 3.64 7.72 -19.74
CA LEU A 271 3.11 8.13 -21.06
C LEU A 271 4.11 8.95 -21.89
N ASN A 272 4.96 9.73 -21.25
CA ASN A 272 5.91 10.67 -21.87
C ASN A 272 7.30 10.56 -21.21
N PRO A 273 7.93 9.36 -21.21
CA PRO A 273 9.16 9.10 -20.45
C PRO A 273 10.31 10.05 -20.84
N GLU A 274 10.35 10.53 -22.08
CA GLU A 274 11.38 11.45 -22.57
C GLU A 274 11.42 12.79 -21.82
N LYS A 275 10.29 13.23 -21.25
CA LYS A 275 10.21 14.45 -20.45
C LYS A 275 10.93 14.33 -19.09
N TRP A 276 11.34 13.12 -18.71
CA TRP A 276 11.90 12.80 -17.39
C TRP A 276 13.37 12.39 -17.43
N ASN A 277 14.01 12.44 -18.61
CA ASN A 277 15.41 12.06 -18.81
C ASN A 277 16.43 12.90 -17.99
N ASP A 278 16.04 14.11 -17.59
CA ASP A 278 16.80 14.98 -16.68
C ASP A 278 16.76 14.53 -15.22
N ILE A 279 15.75 13.74 -14.84
CA ILE A 279 15.63 13.13 -13.50
C ILE A 279 16.35 11.78 -13.46
N GLY A 280 16.22 10.98 -14.51
CA GLY A 280 16.88 9.67 -14.62
C GLY A 280 16.26 8.78 -15.69
N SER A 281 16.72 7.53 -15.77
CA SER A 281 16.08 6.50 -16.59
C SER A 281 14.65 6.20 -16.12
N GLN A 282 13.82 5.61 -16.98
CA GLN A 282 12.44 5.24 -16.62
C GLN A 282 12.37 4.37 -15.34
N SER A 283 13.34 3.47 -15.15
CA SER A 283 13.42 2.64 -13.93
C SER A 283 13.74 3.47 -12.68
N GLU A 284 14.65 4.44 -12.80
CA GLU A 284 15.01 5.34 -11.70
C GLU A 284 13.86 6.29 -11.37
N VAL A 285 13.22 6.88 -12.37
CA VAL A 285 12.05 7.76 -12.19
C VAL A 285 10.92 7.02 -11.49
N PHE A 286 10.61 5.78 -11.89
CA PHE A 286 9.66 4.92 -11.19
C PHE A 286 10.03 4.74 -9.71
N GLN A 287 11.31 4.45 -9.43
CA GLN A 287 11.80 4.28 -8.06
C GLN A 287 11.72 5.59 -7.25
N TYR A 288 12.07 6.73 -7.84
CA TYR A 288 12.01 8.03 -7.18
C TYR A 288 10.58 8.48 -6.91
N ILE A 289 9.62 8.21 -7.81
CA ILE A 289 8.19 8.47 -7.57
C ILE A 289 7.69 7.69 -6.34
N LYS A 290 8.03 6.40 -6.25
CA LYS A 290 7.70 5.58 -5.07
C LYS A 290 8.35 6.13 -3.81
N GLN A 291 9.61 6.54 -3.89
CA GLN A 291 10.32 7.10 -2.74
C GLN A 291 9.78 8.47 -2.31
N LEU A 292 9.36 9.31 -3.24
CA LEU A 292 8.69 10.57 -2.95
C LEU A 292 7.32 10.33 -2.31
N TRP A 293 6.60 9.28 -2.71
CA TRP A 293 5.42 8.83 -1.96
C TRP A 293 5.77 8.48 -0.52
N HIS A 294 6.85 7.72 -0.27
CA HIS A 294 7.26 7.40 1.11
C HIS A 294 7.51 8.67 1.94
N THR A 295 8.10 9.72 1.35
CA THR A 295 8.30 11.01 2.01
C THR A 295 6.97 11.68 2.36
N ILE A 296 6.05 11.78 1.39
CA ILE A 296 4.72 12.37 1.60
C ILE A 296 3.93 11.58 2.66
N GLY A 297 3.90 10.24 2.55
CA GLY A 297 3.15 9.37 3.44
C GLY A 297 3.69 9.33 4.88
N TYR A 298 4.97 9.64 5.09
CA TYR A 298 5.59 9.62 6.41
C TYR A 298 5.59 10.99 7.10
N PHE A 299 5.88 12.06 6.37
CA PHE A 299 6.03 13.40 6.95
C PHE A 299 4.79 14.29 6.81
N GLY A 300 3.97 14.03 5.79
CA GLY A 300 2.75 14.80 5.52
C GLY A 300 1.54 14.41 6.34
#